data_AF-A0A382N653-F1
#
_entry.id   AF-A0A382N653-F1
#
_cell.length_a   1.000
_cell.length_b   1.000
_cell.length_c   1.000
_cell.angle_alpha   90.00
_cell.angle_beta   90.00
_cell.angle_gamma   90.00
#
_symmetry.space_group_name_H-M   'P 1'
#
loop_
_entity.id
_entity.type
_entity.pdbx_description
1 polymer ?
#
loop_
_entity_poly.entity_id
_entity_poly.type
_entity_poly.pdbx_seq_one_letter_code
_entity_poly.pdbx_strand_id
1 'polypeptide(L)'
;VKVLTRNLNAFLNKPPDHVLAVLIYGKDAGLVHERVLRIIRAVVGDAADPFRVSELGSSEILSDPSKLADEFTAQCLVGGRRVVRIRLGSENLSDSLRALFKLPKQNTLIVLEAGFLRASSSVRRFMEKEAK
;
A
#
# COMPACT_ATOMS: atom_id res chain seq x y z
N VAL A 1 -10.65 -6.99 0.24
CA VAL A 1 -11.09 -8.07 -0.70
C VAL A 1 -9.89 -8.69 -1.41
N LYS A 2 -9.86 -10.02 -1.56
CA LYS A 2 -8.87 -10.71 -2.40
C LYS A 2 -9.25 -10.58 -3.87
N VAL A 3 -8.36 -10.06 -4.71
CA VAL A 3 -8.61 -9.86 -6.14
C VAL A 3 -8.29 -11.14 -6.91
N LEU A 4 -9.28 -11.68 -7.61
CA LEU A 4 -9.12 -12.84 -8.50
C LEU A 4 -8.47 -12.42 -9.82
N THR A 5 -7.76 -13.34 -10.50
CA THR A 5 -7.08 -13.10 -11.78
C THR A 5 -7.99 -12.42 -12.81
N ARG A 6 -9.24 -12.87 -12.93
CA ARG A 6 -10.24 -12.29 -13.86
C ARG A 6 -10.54 -10.80 -13.62
N ASN A 7 -10.42 -10.34 -12.37
CA ASN A 7 -10.71 -8.98 -11.96
C ASN A 7 -9.44 -8.14 -11.76
N LEU A 8 -8.26 -8.75 -11.92
CA LEU A 8 -6.98 -8.12 -11.63
C LEU A 8 -6.78 -6.86 -12.47
N ASN A 9 -6.95 -6.95 -13.79
CA ASN A 9 -6.74 -5.82 -14.69
C ASN A 9 -7.67 -4.63 -14.39
N ALA A 10 -8.94 -4.90 -14.08
CA ALA A 10 -9.89 -3.87 -13.71
C ALA A 10 -9.46 -3.15 -12.42
N PHE A 11 -9.05 -3.91 -11.41
CA PHE A 11 -8.58 -3.37 -10.15
C PHE A 11 -7.27 -2.57 -10.30
N LEU A 12 -6.31 -3.08 -11.09
CA LEU A 12 -5.03 -2.40 -11.34
C LEU A 12 -5.22 -1.07 -12.09
N ASN A 13 -6.23 -0.97 -12.96
CA ASN A 13 -6.50 0.23 -13.75
C ASN A 13 -7.37 1.26 -13.02
N LYS A 14 -8.20 0.82 -12.06
CA LYS A 14 -9.08 1.70 -11.29
C LYS A 14 -9.36 1.08 -9.92
N PRO A 15 -8.44 1.22 -8.96
CA PRO A 15 -8.67 0.74 -7.60
C PRO A 15 -9.81 1.56 -6.96
N PRO A 16 -10.81 0.93 -6.33
CA PRO A 16 -11.92 1.66 -5.74
C PRO A 16 -11.48 2.70 -4.69
N ASP A 17 -12.23 3.79 -4.57
CA ASP A 17 -11.88 4.91 -3.68
C ASP A 17 -12.00 4.55 -2.19
N HIS A 18 -12.84 3.58 -1.85
CA HIS A 18 -12.99 3.10 -0.47
C HIS A 18 -11.84 2.19 -0.01
N VAL A 19 -10.93 1.78 -0.90
CA VAL A 19 -9.78 0.93 -0.54
C VAL A 19 -8.72 1.78 0.15
N LEU A 20 -8.45 1.47 1.41
CA LEU A 20 -7.41 2.13 2.21
C LEU A 20 -6.02 1.58 1.91
N ALA A 21 -5.89 0.26 1.73
CA ALA A 21 -4.61 -0.39 1.49
C ALA A 21 -4.70 -1.54 0.47
N VAL A 22 -3.62 -1.72 -0.30
CA VAL A 22 -3.42 -2.83 -1.23
C VAL A 22 -2.11 -3.52 -0.90
N LEU A 23 -2.13 -4.85 -0.76
CA LEU A 23 -0.93 -5.67 -0.62
C LEU A 23 -0.68 -6.44 -1.93
N ILE A 24 0.47 -6.23 -2.55
CA ILE A 24 0.94 -6.97 -3.72
C ILE A 24 2.20 -7.72 -3.31
N TYR A 25 2.15 -9.05 -3.44
CA TYR A 25 3.23 -9.92 -3.05
C TYR A 25 3.39 -11.10 -3.99
N GLY A 26 4.60 -11.63 -4.12
CA GLY A 26 4.89 -12.71 -5.07
C GLY A 26 6.36 -13.11 -5.09
N LYS A 27 6.65 -14.25 -5.73
CA LYS A 27 8.02 -14.73 -5.95
C LYS A 27 8.75 -13.96 -7.05
N ASP A 28 7.99 -13.39 -7.99
CA ASP A 28 8.52 -12.59 -9.09
C ASP A 28 8.48 -11.11 -8.71
N ALA A 29 9.63 -10.57 -8.34
CA ALA A 29 9.76 -9.18 -7.92
C ALA A 29 9.46 -8.21 -9.07
N GLY A 30 9.82 -8.55 -10.32
CA GLY A 30 9.55 -7.70 -11.48
C GLY A 30 8.06 -7.57 -11.73
N LEU A 31 7.33 -8.68 -11.70
CA LEU A 31 5.88 -8.68 -11.89
C LEU A 31 5.12 -8.00 -10.74
N VAL A 32 5.61 -8.14 -9.49
CA VAL A 32 5.08 -7.41 -8.34
C VAL A 32 5.29 -5.91 -8.55
N HIS A 33 6.51 -5.50 -8.89
CA HIS A 33 6.87 -4.10 -9.10
C HIS A 33 6.04 -3.44 -10.21
N GLU A 34 5.88 -4.10 -11.35
CA GLU A 34 5.04 -3.64 -12.47
C GLU A 34 3.59 -3.38 -12.03
N ARG A 35 3.02 -4.27 -11.21
CA ARG A 35 1.64 -4.11 -10.71
C ARG A 35 1.51 -2.98 -9.70
N VAL A 36 2.52 -2.79 -8.85
CA VAL A 36 2.60 -1.65 -7.92
C VAL A 36 2.60 -0.34 -8.71
N LEU A 37 3.50 -0.20 -9.69
CA LEU A 37 3.57 1.01 -10.52
C LEU A 37 2.27 1.25 -11.29
N ARG A 38 1.63 0.20 -11.80
CA ARG A 38 0.35 0.32 -12.50
C ARG A 38 -0.77 0.85 -11.60
N ILE A 39 -0.86 0.39 -10.35
CA ILE A 39 -1.81 0.93 -9.37
C ILE A 39 -1.48 2.39 -9.03
N ILE A 40 -0.21 2.71 -8.81
CA ILE A 40 0.20 4.08 -8.48
C ILE A 40 -0.22 5.01 -9.63
N ARG A 41 0.16 4.70 -10.87
CA ARG A 41 -0.23 5.49 -12.05
C ARG A 41 -1.74 5.61 -12.22
N ALA A 42 -2.51 4.55 -11.92
CA ALA A 42 -3.96 4.61 -11.98
C ALA A 42 -4.59 5.58 -10.96
N VAL A 43 -3.91 5.84 -9.83
CA VAL A 43 -4.40 6.72 -8.77
C VAL A 43 -3.91 8.16 -8.94
N VAL A 44 -2.63 8.34 -9.25
CA VAL A 44 -1.97 9.65 -9.26
C VAL A 44 -1.67 10.18 -10.67
N GLY A 45 -1.80 9.35 -11.70
CA GLY A 45 -1.37 9.67 -13.07
C GLY A 45 0.13 9.48 -13.24
N ASP A 46 0.92 10.29 -12.55
CA ASP A 46 2.39 10.22 -12.56
C ASP A 46 2.93 9.60 -11.27
N ALA A 47 3.60 8.45 -11.38
CA ALA A 47 4.19 7.75 -10.25
C ALA A 47 5.45 8.44 -9.69
N ALA A 48 6.02 9.40 -10.42
CA ALA A 48 7.18 10.17 -10.00
C ALA A 48 6.82 11.49 -9.31
N ASP A 49 5.52 11.81 -9.15
CA ASP A 49 5.07 13.05 -8.51
C ASP A 49 5.36 13.03 -7.00
N PRO A 50 6.32 13.83 -6.49
CA PRO A 50 6.71 13.81 -5.08
C PRO A 50 5.61 14.39 -4.15
N PHE A 51 4.65 15.13 -4.72
CA PHE A 51 3.51 15.67 -3.98
C PHE A 51 2.34 14.71 -3.92
N ARG A 52 2.39 13.58 -4.63
CA ARG A 52 1.31 12.60 -4.66
C ARG A 52 1.76 11.19 -4.32
N VAL A 53 3.06 10.91 -4.39
CA VAL A 53 3.65 9.61 -4.07
C VAL A 53 4.78 9.80 -3.07
N SER A 54 4.72 9.07 -1.96
CA SER A 54 5.86 8.88 -1.05
C SER A 54 6.22 7.41 -0.96
N GLU A 55 7.50 7.12 -0.74
CA GLU A 55 8.01 5.75 -0.54
C GLU A 55 8.61 5.61 0.86
N LEU A 56 8.25 4.54 1.56
CA LEU A 56 8.79 4.19 2.89
C LEU A 56 9.28 2.75 2.90
N GLY A 57 10.38 2.50 3.62
CA GLY A 57 10.86 1.15 3.91
C GLY A 57 10.25 0.58 5.20
N SER A 58 10.10 -0.75 5.29
CA SER A 58 9.67 -1.40 6.54
C SER A 58 10.58 -1.07 7.73
N SER A 59 11.91 -1.08 7.55
CA SER A 59 12.87 -0.76 8.61
C SER A 59 12.78 0.71 9.07
N GLU A 60 12.48 1.62 8.14
CA GLU A 60 12.27 3.04 8.45
C GLU A 60 11.03 3.24 9.31
N ILE A 61 9.91 2.62 8.94
CA ILE A 61 8.66 2.67 9.70
C ILE A 61 8.82 2.03 11.09
N LEU A 62 9.63 0.98 11.21
CA LEU A 62 9.87 0.35 12.51
C LEU A 62 10.75 1.18 13.43
N SER A 63 11.68 1.93 12.85
CA SER A 63 12.55 2.85 13.59
C SER A 63 11.79 4.10 14.03
N ASP A 64 10.85 4.57 13.21
CA ASP A 64 9.97 5.70 13.51
C ASP A 64 8.53 5.43 13.00
N PRO A 65 7.66 4.83 13.83
CA PRO A 65 6.28 4.50 13.44
C PRO A 65 5.42 5.72 13.10
N SER A 66 5.77 6.90 13.61
CA SER A 66 5.01 8.13 13.37
C SER A 66 5.06 8.53 11.89
N LYS A 67 6.18 8.28 11.19
CA LYS A 67 6.32 8.57 9.76
C LYS A 67 5.21 7.99 8.90
N LEU A 68 4.78 6.76 9.20
CA LEU A 68 3.69 6.13 8.44
C LEU A 68 2.36 6.87 8.64
N ALA A 69 2.08 7.31 9.87
CA ALA A 69 0.88 8.09 10.18
C ALA A 69 0.94 9.49 9.56
N ASP A 70 2.10 10.13 9.61
CA ASP A 70 2.34 11.45 9.03
C ASP A 70 2.14 11.42 7.51
N GLU A 71 2.75 10.45 6.82
CA GLU A 71 2.59 10.29 5.36
C GLU A 71 1.16 9.93 4.95
N PHE A 72 0.47 9.13 5.78
CA PHE A 72 -0.93 8.77 5.52
C PHE A 72 -1.88 9.96 5.66
N THR A 73 -1.63 10.82 6.65
CA THR A 73 -2.45 12.00 6.96
C THR A 73 -2.02 13.26 6.21
N ALA A 74 -0.86 13.22 5.54
CA ALA A 74 -0.36 14.31 4.71
C ALA A 74 -1.37 14.70 3.63
N GLN A 75 -1.65 16.00 3.54
CA GLN A 75 -2.59 16.53 2.54
C GLN A 75 -1.88 16.80 1.21
N CYS A 76 -2.58 16.53 0.12
CA CYS A 76 -2.15 16.95 -1.21
C CYS A 76 -2.42 18.44 -1.42
N LEU A 77 -1.37 19.23 -1.69
CA LEU A 77 -1.50 20.67 -1.97
C LEU A 77 -2.36 20.97 -3.22
N VAL A 78 -2.29 20.10 -4.23
CA VAL A 78 -3.07 20.19 -5.48
C VAL A 78 -4.40 19.43 -5.43
N GLY A 79 -4.76 18.89 -4.26
CA GLY A 79 -5.91 18.01 -4.09
C GLY A 79 -5.72 16.64 -4.76
N GLY A 80 -6.80 15.85 -4.81
CA GLY A 80 -6.76 14.49 -5.34
C GLY A 80 -6.20 13.45 -4.37
N ARG A 81 -6.14 12.21 -4.84
CA ARG A 81 -5.73 11.04 -4.03
C ARG A 81 -4.21 10.88 -4.03
N ARG A 82 -3.62 10.64 -2.87
CA ARG A 82 -2.19 10.32 -2.67
C ARG A 82 -1.95 8.82 -2.64
N VAL A 83 -0.70 8.42 -2.81
CA VAL A 83 -0.22 7.06 -2.57
C VAL A 83 1.00 7.08 -1.65
N VAL A 84 0.99 6.24 -0.61
CA VAL A 84 2.19 5.90 0.16
C VAL A 84 2.57 4.47 -0.20
N ARG A 85 3.69 4.31 -0.89
CA ARG A 85 4.25 3.00 -1.25
C ARG A 85 5.14 2.52 -0.12
N ILE A 86 4.88 1.32 0.38
CA ILE A 86 5.68 0.69 1.43
C ILE A 86 6.40 -0.51 0.84
N ARG A 87 7.73 -0.47 0.83
CA ARG A 87 8.55 -1.63 0.47
C ARG A 87 8.76 -2.49 1.70
N LEU A 88 8.10 -3.65 1.72
CA LEU A 88 8.18 -4.62 2.81
C LEU A 88 9.42 -5.51 2.65
N GLY A 89 10.29 -5.46 3.65
CA GLY A 89 11.33 -6.45 3.88
C GLY A 89 10.82 -7.68 4.64
N SER A 90 11.71 -8.29 5.42
CA SER A 90 11.40 -9.45 6.27
C SER A 90 10.72 -9.09 7.59
N GLU A 91 10.67 -7.81 7.93
CA GLU A 91 10.21 -7.33 9.23
C GLU A 91 8.69 -7.34 9.36
N ASN A 92 8.23 -7.35 10.62
CA ASN A 92 6.81 -7.37 10.94
C ASN A 92 6.23 -5.95 11.03
N LEU A 93 5.43 -5.54 10.05
CA LEU A 93 4.75 -4.24 10.02
C LEU A 93 3.30 -4.27 10.55
N SER A 94 2.84 -5.39 11.13
CA SER A 94 1.42 -5.59 11.42
C SER A 94 0.85 -4.60 12.44
N ASP A 95 1.64 -4.16 13.42
CA ASP A 95 1.18 -3.25 14.46
C ASP A 95 1.08 -1.81 13.95
N SER A 96 2.04 -1.36 13.14
CA SER A 96 1.96 -0.06 12.46
C SER A 96 0.76 0.00 11.51
N LEU A 97 0.48 -1.08 10.77
CA LEU A 97 -0.73 -1.16 9.94
C LEU A 97 -2.01 -1.16 10.78
N ARG A 98 -2.03 -1.84 11.92
CA ARG A 98 -3.18 -1.84 12.84
C ARG A 98 -3.45 -0.46 13.40
N ALA A 99 -2.40 0.30 13.74
CA ALA A 99 -2.53 1.69 14.17
C ALA A 99 -3.09 2.56 13.04
N LEU A 100 -2.55 2.43 11.82
CA LEU A 100 -2.99 3.18 10.65
C LEU A 100 -4.47 2.93 10.32
N PHE A 101 -4.95 1.68 10.39
CA PHE A 101 -6.36 1.35 10.13
C PHE A 101 -7.35 1.91 11.18
N LYS A 102 -6.86 2.38 12.33
CA LYS A 102 -7.68 3.07 13.34
C LYS A 102 -7.80 4.57 13.08
N LEU A 103 -6.96 5.12 12.20
CA LEU A 103 -7.02 6.54 11.85
C LEU A 103 -8.26 6.84 10.99
N PRO A 104 -8.78 8.08 11.01
CA PRO A 104 -9.83 8.52 10.11
C PRO A 104 -9.43 8.28 8.65
N LYS A 105 -10.41 7.94 7.80
CA LYS A 105 -10.17 7.72 6.37
C LYS A 105 -9.57 8.99 5.75
N GLN A 106 -8.43 8.82 5.10
CA GLN A 106 -7.74 9.86 4.34
C GLN A 106 -7.91 9.63 2.85
N ASN A 107 -7.68 10.66 2.05
CA ASN A 107 -7.61 10.52 0.59
C ASN A 107 -6.23 9.99 0.14
N THR A 108 -5.74 8.97 0.83
CA THR A 108 -4.41 8.38 0.65
C THR A 108 -4.54 6.87 0.55
N LEU A 109 -3.99 6.28 -0.51
CA LEU A 109 -3.92 4.84 -0.69
C LEU A 109 -2.57 4.32 -0.18
N ILE A 110 -2.58 3.30 0.68
CA ILE A 110 -1.38 2.56 1.05
C ILE A 110 -1.15 1.43 0.04
N VAL A 111 0.04 1.37 -0.57
CA VAL A 111 0.43 0.27 -1.46
C VAL A 111 1.63 -0.47 -0.86
N LEU A 112 1.39 -1.68 -0.36
CA LEU A 112 2.42 -2.55 0.18
C LEU A 112 2.98 -3.45 -0.92
N GLU A 113 4.28 -3.37 -1.12
CA GLU A 113 5.04 -4.18 -2.06
C GLU A 113 5.91 -5.17 -1.28
N ALA A 114 5.74 -6.46 -1.52
CA ALA A 114 6.53 -7.48 -0.85
C ALA A 114 7.00 -8.57 -1.83
N GLY A 115 8.09 -9.23 -1.46
CA GLY A 115 8.44 -10.53 -2.02
C GLY A 115 7.46 -11.63 -1.60
N PHE A 116 7.91 -12.88 -1.61
CA PHE A 116 7.04 -14.00 -1.24
C PHE A 116 6.67 -13.96 0.25
N LEU A 117 5.38 -13.88 0.55
CA LEU A 117 4.84 -13.97 1.92
C LEU A 117 4.18 -15.33 2.18
N ARG A 118 4.72 -16.05 3.16
CA ARG A 118 4.11 -17.28 3.69
C ARG A 118 2.76 -16.97 4.33
N ALA A 119 1.87 -17.96 4.42
CA ALA A 119 0.59 -17.84 5.11
C ALA A 119 0.73 -17.55 6.63
N SER A 120 1.93 -17.75 7.18
CA SER A 120 2.28 -17.38 8.56
C SER A 120 2.66 -15.91 8.73
N SER A 121 2.88 -15.15 7.66
CA SER A 121 3.19 -13.72 7.74
C SER A 121 2.06 -12.96 8.45
N SER A 122 2.42 -12.23 9.50
CA SER A 122 1.54 -11.36 10.26
C SER A 122 0.90 -10.28 9.39
N VAL A 123 1.69 -9.64 8.52
CA VAL A 123 1.21 -8.62 7.57
C VAL A 123 0.18 -9.23 6.60
N ARG A 124 0.48 -10.40 6.03
CA ARG A 124 -0.45 -11.10 5.14
C ARG A 124 -1.75 -11.45 5.86
N ARG A 125 -1.67 -12.05 7.06
CA ARG A 125 -2.85 -12.41 7.86
C ARG A 125 -3.68 -11.19 8.24
N PHE A 126 -3.03 -10.09 8.61
CA PHE A 126 -3.70 -8.84 8.91
C PHE A 126 -4.47 -8.31 7.69
N MET A 127 -3.81 -8.19 6.54
CA MET A 127 -4.44 -7.73 5.30
C MET A 127 -5.57 -8.66 4.83
N GLU A 128 -5.41 -9.98 4.96
CA GLU A 128 -6.47 -10.95 4.64
C GLU A 128 -7.66 -10.85 5.61
N LYS A 129 -7.43 -10.51 6.88
CA LYS A 129 -8.49 -10.30 7.88
C LYS A 129 -9.29 -9.03 7.59
N GLU A 130 -8.62 -7.91 7.35
CA GLU A 130 -9.26 -6.62 7.02
C GLU A 130 -9.86 -6.60 5.60
N ALA A 131 -9.48 -7.57 4.76
CA ALA A 131 -10.03 -7.72 3.41
C ALA A 131 -11.41 -8.39 3.36
N LYS A 132 -11.91 -8.93 4.48
CA LYS A 132 -13.24 -9.52 4.61
C LYS A 132 -14.30 -8.43 4.74
#